data_AF-A0A0H5CCP9-F1
#
_entry.id   AF-A0A0H5CCP9-F1
#
_cell.length_a   1.000
_cell.length_b   1.000
_cell.length_c   1.000
_cell.angle_alpha   90.00
_cell.angle_beta   90.00
_cell.angle_gamma   90.00
#
_symmetry.space_group_name_H-M   'P 1'
#
loop_
_entity.id
_entity.type
_entity.pdbx_description
1 polymer ?
#
loop_
_entity_poly.entity_id
_entity_poly.type
_entity_poly.pdbx_seq_one_letter_code
_entity_poly.pdbx_strand_id
1 'polypeptide(L)'
;MTRTLHRLDLDDGYGVHDRLVEDQAVPATMPPVDPVAARLAFDAAVDQLTSPGVGTITRESGAVERAVAPCLLDQLVEATRPGGDRGGAGGGTTGSRPPAALNALAVVADIGTEMRSALAALGHNVFGPGPRTRLSTQVHTWASHAEHWQLHDVDYLAYAATRAQHWADAARAVLDPPPRYRLRGNACPVCRETTVLVWSTEEADWVRQAALFIDPDRAEAVCAACDTRWGLDTWTHLGALIAQQQKEVLAIDCE
;
A
#
# COMPACT_ATOMS: atom_id res chain seq x y z
N MET A 1 8.19 66.65 27.48
CA MET A 1 7.45 66.05 26.36
C MET A 1 6.80 64.79 26.85
N THR A 2 5.53 64.90 27.23
CA THR A 2 4.76 63.95 28.02
C THR A 2 3.96 63.08 27.06
N ARG A 3 4.21 61.77 27.04
CA ARG A 3 3.53 60.84 26.12
C ARG A 3 2.39 60.14 26.88
N THR A 4 1.19 60.65 26.69
CA THR A 4 -0.08 60.12 27.18
C THR A 4 -0.38 58.79 26.47
N LEU A 5 -0.48 57.70 27.22
CA LEU A 5 -0.97 56.41 26.73
C LEU A 5 -2.49 56.39 26.87
N HIS A 6 -3.20 56.40 25.74
CA HIS A 6 -4.62 56.08 25.67
C HIS A 6 -4.80 54.57 25.84
N ARG A 7 -5.44 54.20 26.94
CA ARG A 7 -5.99 52.87 27.20
C ARG A 7 -7.26 52.74 26.35
N LEU A 8 -7.27 51.82 25.39
CA LEU A 8 -8.48 51.36 24.73
C LEU A 8 -8.95 50.14 25.52
N ASP A 9 -10.07 50.30 26.20
CA ASP A 9 -10.82 49.21 26.82
C ASP A 9 -11.50 48.41 25.69
N LEU A 10 -11.10 47.14 25.54
CA LEU A 10 -11.77 46.15 24.71
C LEU A 10 -12.50 45.19 25.66
N ASP A 11 -13.83 45.28 25.62
CA ASP A 11 -14.77 44.40 26.30
C ASP A 11 -14.70 42.99 25.69
N ASP A 12 -13.94 42.09 26.31
CA ASP A 12 -14.00 40.65 26.04
C ASP A 12 -15.00 39.96 26.98
N GLY A 13 -16.27 40.06 26.61
CA GLY A 13 -17.34 39.20 27.11
C GLY A 13 -17.32 37.83 26.44
N TYR A 14 -16.33 36.99 26.76
CA TYR A 14 -16.38 35.56 26.45
C TYR A 14 -16.65 34.76 27.73
N GLY A 15 -17.89 34.31 27.85
CA GLY A 15 -18.32 33.38 28.89
C GLY A 15 -17.51 32.09 28.82
N VAL A 16 -16.67 31.89 29.83
CA VAL A 16 -15.98 30.63 30.09
C VAL A 16 -17.05 29.61 30.48
N HIS A 17 -17.51 28.83 29.50
CA HIS A 17 -18.15 27.56 29.77
C HIS A 17 -17.07 26.63 30.33
N ASP A 18 -17.01 26.59 31.66
CA ASP A 18 -16.31 25.61 32.47
C ASP A 18 -16.92 24.23 32.21
N ARG A 19 -16.61 23.66 31.03
CA ARG A 19 -16.80 22.25 30.76
C ARG A 19 -15.71 21.54 31.51
N LEU A 20 -16.08 20.98 32.67
CA LEU A 20 -15.41 19.86 33.30
C LEU A 20 -15.15 18.81 32.20
N VAL A 21 -13.94 18.86 31.64
CA VAL A 21 -13.41 17.79 30.81
C VAL A 21 -13.27 16.62 31.76
N GLU A 22 -14.21 15.69 31.68
CA GLU A 22 -14.11 14.38 32.28
C GLU A 22 -12.73 13.82 31.93
N ASP A 23 -11.95 13.61 32.98
CA ASP A 23 -10.64 13.00 33.02
C ASP A 23 -10.75 11.62 32.35
N GLN A 24 -10.59 11.59 31.02
CA GLN A 24 -10.52 10.36 30.26
C GLN A 24 -9.27 9.64 30.70
N ALA A 25 -9.45 8.68 31.61
CA ALA A 25 -8.42 7.75 32.05
C ALA A 25 -7.64 7.24 30.83
N VAL A 26 -6.40 7.71 30.70
CA VAL A 26 -5.47 7.35 29.62
C VAL A 26 -5.35 5.83 29.60
N PRO A 27 -5.87 5.14 28.57
CA PRO A 27 -5.86 3.69 28.56
C PRO A 27 -4.44 3.17 28.31
N ALA A 28 -4.07 2.19 29.15
CA ALA A 28 -3.09 1.13 28.97
C ALA A 28 -1.70 1.53 28.42
N THR A 29 -0.71 1.46 29.32
CA THR A 29 0.70 1.22 29.01
C THR A 29 0.84 0.30 27.80
N MET A 30 1.43 0.80 26.71
CA MET A 30 1.77 -0.04 25.57
C MET A 30 2.63 -1.21 26.06
N PRO A 31 2.42 -2.43 25.53
CA PRO A 31 3.28 -3.55 25.87
C PRO A 31 4.73 -3.18 25.58
N PRO A 32 5.69 -3.58 26.44
CA PRO A 32 7.10 -3.28 26.23
C PRO A 32 7.56 -3.88 24.89
N VAL A 33 8.22 -3.08 24.08
CA VAL A 33 8.77 -3.49 22.79
C VAL A 33 9.98 -4.40 23.02
N ASP A 34 10.01 -5.57 22.38
CA ASP A 34 11.19 -6.43 22.35
C ASP A 34 12.20 -5.88 21.32
N PRO A 35 13.39 -5.40 21.76
CA PRO A 35 14.38 -4.80 20.87
C PRO A 35 14.94 -5.77 19.83
N VAL A 36 15.03 -7.06 20.16
CA VAL A 36 15.55 -8.08 19.22
C VAL A 36 14.51 -8.37 18.14
N ALA A 37 13.25 -8.53 18.52
CA ALA A 37 12.15 -8.72 17.57
C ALA A 37 11.99 -7.49 16.66
N ALA A 38 12.04 -6.28 17.23
CA ALA A 38 11.97 -5.04 16.46
C ALA A 38 13.13 -4.92 15.47
N ARG A 39 14.35 -5.27 15.89
CA ARG A 39 15.53 -5.26 15.01
C ARG A 39 15.39 -6.23 13.85
N LEU A 40 15.00 -7.47 14.12
CA LEU A 40 14.82 -8.48 13.09
C LEU A 40 13.72 -8.08 12.08
N ALA A 41 12.60 -7.56 12.57
CA ALA A 41 11.52 -7.06 11.71
C ALA A 41 11.98 -5.89 10.84
N PHE A 42 12.76 -4.97 11.41
CA PHE A 42 13.35 -3.85 10.68
C PHE A 42 14.31 -4.31 9.57
N ASP A 43 15.29 -5.15 9.90
CA ASP A 43 16.26 -5.66 8.94
C ASP A 43 15.56 -6.43 7.81
N ALA A 44 14.60 -7.30 8.14
CA ALA A 44 13.82 -8.06 7.16
C ALA A 44 13.02 -7.15 6.21
N ALA A 45 12.44 -6.06 6.72
CA ALA A 45 11.69 -5.11 5.88
C ALA A 45 12.62 -4.27 4.99
N VAL A 46 13.77 -3.82 5.51
CA VAL A 46 14.78 -3.11 4.72
C VAL A 46 15.38 -4.00 3.64
N ASP A 47 15.63 -5.27 3.93
CA ASP A 47 16.13 -6.23 2.96
C ASP A 47 15.13 -6.45 1.83
N GLN A 48 13.83 -6.59 2.13
CA GLN A 48 12.79 -6.68 1.09
C GLN A 48 12.78 -5.45 0.16
N LEU A 49 13.07 -4.26 0.69
CA LEU A 49 13.10 -3.01 -0.07
C LEU A 49 14.37 -2.86 -0.92
N THR A 50 15.53 -3.24 -0.37
CA THR A 50 16.85 -2.85 -0.89
C THR A 50 17.67 -4.00 -1.47
N SER A 51 17.36 -5.26 -1.13
CA SER A 51 18.07 -6.41 -1.69
C SER A 51 17.59 -6.72 -3.12
N PRO A 52 18.50 -7.08 -4.04
CA PRO A 52 18.13 -7.57 -5.36
C PRO A 52 17.31 -8.86 -5.27
N GLY A 53 16.26 -8.95 -6.09
CA GLY A 53 15.47 -10.17 -6.22
C GLY A 53 16.17 -11.22 -7.07
N VAL A 54 15.82 -12.49 -6.88
CA VAL A 54 16.25 -13.58 -7.76
C VAL A 54 15.01 -14.28 -8.28
N GLY A 55 14.83 -14.26 -9.60
CA GLY A 55 13.74 -14.93 -10.30
C GLY A 55 14.24 -16.01 -11.24
N THR A 56 13.35 -16.94 -11.60
CA THR A 56 13.58 -17.90 -12.69
C THR A 56 12.80 -17.48 -13.91
N ILE A 57 13.48 -17.34 -15.05
CA ILE A 57 12.88 -17.06 -16.35
C ILE A 57 12.80 -18.38 -17.10
N THR A 58 11.60 -18.80 -17.46
CA THR A 58 11.40 -19.93 -18.38
C THR A 58 11.32 -19.37 -19.80
N ARG A 59 12.26 -19.76 -20.66
CA ARG A 59 12.28 -19.36 -22.07
C ARG A 59 11.34 -20.24 -22.89
N GLU A 60 10.97 -19.76 -24.07
CA GLU A 60 10.17 -20.51 -25.05
C GLU A 60 10.84 -21.84 -25.48
N SER A 61 12.16 -21.94 -25.37
CA SER A 61 12.92 -23.17 -25.60
C SER A 61 12.77 -24.22 -24.48
N GLY A 62 12.05 -23.91 -23.40
CA GLY A 62 11.98 -24.72 -22.19
C GLY A 62 13.19 -24.58 -21.26
N ALA A 63 14.18 -23.75 -21.61
CA ALA A 63 15.33 -23.47 -20.75
C ALA A 63 14.90 -22.61 -19.55
N VAL A 64 15.34 -22.99 -18.35
CA VAL A 64 15.13 -22.23 -17.12
C VAL A 64 16.43 -21.51 -16.77
N GLU A 65 16.39 -20.18 -16.74
CA GLU A 65 17.53 -19.33 -16.37
C GLU A 65 17.25 -18.57 -15.09
N ARG A 66 18.28 -18.43 -14.24
CA ARG A 66 18.20 -17.63 -13.02
C ARG A 66 18.59 -16.19 -13.36
N ALA A 67 17.67 -15.25 -13.17
CA ALA A 67 17.89 -13.83 -13.40
C ALA A 67 17.90 -13.06 -12.07
N VAL A 68 18.79 -12.06 -12.00
CA VAL A 68 18.82 -11.11 -10.89
C VAL A 68 17.93 -9.93 -11.27
N ALA A 69 16.90 -9.69 -10.48
CA ALA A 69 16.03 -8.53 -10.61
C ALA A 69 16.59 -7.36 -9.78
N PRO A 70 16.38 -6.10 -10.19
CA PRO A 70 16.68 -4.95 -9.34
C PRO A 70 15.96 -5.04 -7.99
N CYS A 71 16.41 -4.29 -6.98
CA CYS A 71 15.70 -4.24 -5.69
C CYS A 71 14.30 -3.62 -5.85
N LEU A 72 13.41 -3.88 -4.89
CA LEU A 72 12.01 -3.45 -4.94
C LEU A 72 11.88 -1.93 -5.10
N LEU A 73 12.71 -1.15 -4.40
CA LEU A 73 12.73 0.31 -4.53
C LEU A 73 13.16 0.79 -5.92
N ASP A 74 14.16 0.16 -6.52
CA ASP A 74 14.62 0.54 -7.86
C ASP A 74 13.56 0.19 -8.92
N GLN A 75 12.89 -0.96 -8.77
CA GLN A 75 11.74 -1.32 -9.62
C GLN A 75 10.59 -0.32 -9.46
N LEU A 76 10.29 0.12 -8.24
CA LEU A 76 9.23 1.08 -7.95
C LEU A 76 9.56 2.46 -8.55
N VAL A 77 10.80 2.92 -8.43
CA VAL A 77 11.27 4.18 -9.03
C VAL A 77 11.18 4.09 -10.56
N GLU A 78 11.55 2.96 -11.16
CA GLU A 78 11.39 2.76 -12.60
C GLU A 78 9.93 2.81 -13.03
N ALA A 79 9.01 2.24 -12.24
CA ALA A 79 7.57 2.29 -12.50
C ALA A 79 6.96 3.70 -12.50
N THR A 80 7.64 4.70 -11.92
CA THR A 80 7.24 6.11 -11.99
C THR A 80 7.62 6.78 -13.31
N ARG A 81 8.52 6.18 -14.10
CA ARG A 81 8.98 6.78 -15.35
C ARG A 81 7.94 6.58 -16.45
N PRO A 82 7.53 7.66 -17.14
CA PRO A 82 6.67 7.52 -18.31
C PRO A 82 7.39 6.72 -19.41
N GLY A 83 6.81 5.62 -19.86
CA GLY A 83 7.32 4.85 -21.00
C GLY A 83 8.48 3.90 -20.72
N GLY A 84 8.62 3.39 -19.50
CA GLY A 84 9.54 2.27 -19.23
C GLY A 84 9.06 1.00 -19.94
N ASP A 85 9.91 0.42 -20.79
CA ASP A 85 9.71 -0.92 -21.33
C ASP A 85 9.66 -1.88 -20.14
N ARG A 86 8.47 -2.35 -19.75
CA ARG A 86 8.38 -3.58 -18.96
C ARG A 86 8.99 -4.65 -19.85
N GLY A 87 10.23 -5.05 -19.55
CA GLY A 87 11.01 -6.04 -20.28
C GLY A 87 10.36 -7.43 -20.22
N GLY A 88 9.21 -7.59 -20.86
CA GLY A 88 8.70 -8.83 -21.39
C GLY A 88 9.02 -8.85 -22.88
N ALA A 89 9.74 -9.87 -23.32
CA ALA A 89 10.11 -10.05 -24.72
C ALA A 89 8.85 -10.02 -25.61
N GLY A 90 8.83 -9.12 -26.59
CA GLY A 90 7.79 -9.12 -27.61
C GLY A 90 7.62 -7.78 -28.32
N GLY A 91 8.31 -7.63 -29.47
CA GLY A 91 7.83 -6.84 -30.61
C GLY A 91 7.71 -5.33 -30.43
N GLY A 92 8.57 -4.58 -31.12
CA GLY A 92 8.42 -3.14 -31.27
C GLY A 92 7.05 -2.77 -31.81
N THR A 93 6.30 -1.99 -31.03
CA THR A 93 5.20 -1.18 -31.54
C THR A 93 5.26 0.18 -30.87
N THR A 94 5.48 1.22 -31.67
CA THR A 94 5.11 2.60 -31.37
C THR A 94 3.61 2.66 -31.11
N GLY A 95 3.21 2.41 -29.86
CA GLY A 95 1.83 2.42 -29.38
C GLY A 95 1.74 3.27 -28.12
N SER A 96 0.56 3.88 -27.90
CA SER A 96 0.26 4.78 -26.78
C SER A 96 0.91 4.34 -25.47
N ARG A 97 1.78 5.21 -24.95
CA ARG A 97 2.51 4.97 -23.70
C ARG A 97 1.53 5.03 -22.52
N PRO A 98 1.53 4.03 -21.61
CA PRO A 98 0.76 4.12 -20.39
C PRO A 98 1.25 5.33 -19.57
N PRO A 99 0.35 6.10 -18.94
CA PRO A 99 0.74 7.14 -18.00
C PRO A 99 1.55 6.55 -16.85
N ALA A 100 2.46 7.32 -16.27
CA ALA A 100 3.21 6.91 -15.09
C ALA A 100 2.27 6.37 -14.01
N ALA A 101 2.65 5.28 -13.34
CA ALA A 101 1.83 4.70 -12.30
C ALA A 101 1.74 5.67 -11.11
N LEU A 102 0.62 6.38 -10.97
CA LEU A 102 0.41 7.38 -9.91
C LEU A 102 0.59 6.76 -8.52
N ASN A 103 0.18 5.51 -8.34
CA ASN A 103 0.38 4.76 -7.10
C ASN A 103 1.87 4.54 -6.80
N ALA A 104 2.69 4.23 -7.81
CA ALA A 104 4.15 4.12 -7.63
C ALA A 104 4.76 5.46 -7.22
N LEU A 105 4.31 6.55 -7.87
CA LEU A 105 4.78 7.90 -7.55
C LEU A 105 4.43 8.28 -6.10
N ALA A 106 3.23 7.96 -5.63
CA ALA A 106 2.81 8.22 -4.26
C ALA A 106 3.70 7.50 -3.24
N VAL A 107 3.99 6.21 -3.45
CA VAL A 107 4.86 5.43 -2.56
C VAL A 107 6.29 5.97 -2.58
N VAL A 108 6.85 6.28 -3.76
CA VAL A 108 8.20 6.89 -3.89
C VAL A 108 8.26 8.25 -3.19
N ALA A 109 7.22 9.06 -3.30
CA ALA A 109 7.14 10.37 -2.66
C ALA A 109 7.05 10.26 -1.12
N ASP A 110 6.29 9.30 -0.60
CA ASP A 110 6.20 9.02 0.84
C ASP A 110 7.57 8.64 1.42
N ILE A 111 8.20 7.60 0.84
CA ILE A 111 9.53 7.13 1.28
C ILE A 111 10.55 8.26 1.15
N GLY A 112 10.57 8.97 0.02
CA GLY A 112 11.50 10.06 -0.20
C GLY A 112 11.32 11.22 0.79
N THR A 113 10.09 11.49 1.23
CA THR A 113 9.81 12.55 2.21
C THR A 113 10.27 12.15 3.60
N GLU A 114 9.97 10.92 4.01
CA GLU A 114 10.45 10.36 5.28
C GLU A 114 11.98 10.32 5.32
N MET A 115 12.63 9.81 4.28
CA MET A 115 14.09 9.71 4.21
C MET A 115 14.78 11.07 4.30
N ARG A 116 14.22 12.12 3.66
CA ARG A 116 14.77 13.48 3.79
C ARG A 116 14.70 13.98 5.23
N SER A 117 13.61 13.71 5.95
CA SER A 117 13.44 14.14 7.34
C SER A 117 14.34 13.33 8.28
N ALA A 118 14.27 12.00 8.20
CA ALA A 118 15.01 11.09 9.07
C ALA A 118 16.53 11.23 8.91
N LEU A 119 17.04 11.25 7.67
CA LEU A 119 18.47 11.38 7.43
C LEU A 119 19.00 12.75 7.85
N ALA A 120 18.23 13.83 7.68
CA ALA A 120 18.62 15.15 8.19
C ALA A 120 18.72 15.17 9.72
N ALA A 121 17.77 14.52 10.43
CA ALA A 121 17.81 14.38 11.88
C ALA A 121 19.04 13.57 12.37
N LEU A 122 19.49 12.61 11.56
CA LEU A 122 20.69 11.80 11.80
C LEU A 122 22.00 12.48 11.32
N GLY A 123 21.93 13.75 10.89
CA GLY A 123 23.10 14.54 10.48
C GLY A 123 23.59 14.29 9.06
N HIS A 124 22.83 13.60 8.21
CA HIS A 124 23.17 13.38 6.80
C HIS A 124 22.67 14.53 5.93
N ASN A 125 23.52 15.00 5.02
CA ASN A 125 23.15 16.07 4.09
C ASN A 125 22.52 15.51 2.81
N VAL A 126 21.18 15.39 2.81
CA VAL A 126 20.40 14.95 1.64
C VAL A 126 20.16 16.07 0.61
N PHE A 127 20.41 17.33 0.99
CA PHE A 127 20.17 18.53 0.16
C PHE A 127 21.45 19.18 -0.37
N GLY A 128 22.61 18.54 -0.19
CA GLY A 128 23.90 19.08 -0.61
C GLY A 128 24.01 19.20 -2.13
N PRO A 129 24.98 19.98 -2.64
CA PRO A 129 25.18 20.21 -4.08
C PRO A 129 25.69 18.98 -4.86
N GLY A 130 25.67 17.78 -4.25
CA GLY A 130 26.12 16.54 -4.86
C GLY A 130 25.02 15.85 -5.69
N PRO A 131 25.38 14.77 -6.42
CA PRO A 131 24.41 13.94 -7.11
C PRO A 131 23.39 13.38 -6.12
N ARG A 132 22.10 13.45 -6.47
CA ARG A 132 21.01 12.91 -5.64
C ARG A 132 21.26 11.42 -5.41
N THR A 133 21.40 11.02 -4.15
CA THR A 133 21.54 9.62 -3.75
C THR A 133 20.29 8.85 -4.15
N ARG A 134 20.47 7.62 -4.62
CA ARG A 134 19.36 6.72 -4.95
C ARG A 134 18.53 6.46 -3.69
N LEU A 135 17.22 6.30 -3.85
CA LEU A 135 16.31 6.06 -2.73
C LEU A 135 16.68 4.79 -1.95
N SER A 136 17.09 3.73 -2.66
CA SER A 136 17.63 2.49 -2.08
C SER A 136 18.85 2.75 -1.20
N THR A 137 19.77 3.61 -1.64
CA THR A 137 20.93 4.03 -0.82
C THR A 137 20.50 4.82 0.41
N GLN A 138 19.52 5.73 0.30
CA GLN A 138 19.02 6.49 1.43
C GLN A 138 18.43 5.58 2.52
N VAL A 139 17.61 4.60 2.13
CA VAL A 139 17.04 3.60 3.05
C VAL A 139 18.15 2.75 3.68
N HIS A 140 19.18 2.36 2.92
CA HIS A 140 20.32 1.64 3.46
C HIS A 140 21.12 2.46 4.48
N THR A 141 21.37 3.75 4.19
CA THR A 141 22.02 4.68 5.13
C THR A 141 21.18 4.90 6.38
N TRP A 142 19.85 4.98 6.25
CA TRP A 142 18.96 5.06 7.40
C TRP A 142 19.08 3.78 8.25
N ALA A 143 19.04 2.60 7.61
CA ALA A 143 19.15 1.32 8.28
C ALA A 143 20.48 1.08 9.01
N SER A 144 21.58 1.72 8.58
CA SER A 144 22.87 1.59 9.27
C SER A 144 22.88 2.17 10.69
N HIS A 145 21.86 2.94 11.09
CA HIS A 145 21.72 3.47 12.45
C HIS A 145 20.93 2.54 13.39
N ALA A 146 20.37 1.44 12.88
CA ALA A 146 19.50 0.59 13.67
C ALA A 146 20.19 -0.06 14.89
N GLU A 147 21.52 -0.20 14.88
CA GLU A 147 22.25 -0.72 16.05
C GLU A 147 22.20 0.29 17.20
N HIS A 148 22.29 1.58 16.89
CA HIS A 148 22.15 2.65 17.87
C HIS A 148 20.73 2.67 18.46
N TRP A 149 19.69 2.61 17.62
CA TRP A 149 18.31 2.60 18.09
C TRP A 149 17.97 1.37 18.93
N GLN A 150 18.51 0.21 18.58
CA GLN A 150 18.30 -1.01 19.36
C GLN A 150 18.77 -0.86 20.82
N LEU A 151 19.79 -0.05 21.07
CA LEU A 151 20.35 0.17 22.42
C LEU A 151 19.76 1.40 23.12
N HIS A 152 19.40 2.43 22.36
CA HIS A 152 19.13 3.76 22.91
C HIS A 152 17.72 4.28 22.62
N ASP A 153 17.02 3.74 21.61
CA ASP A 153 15.70 4.21 21.17
C ASP A 153 14.90 3.07 20.52
N VAL A 154 14.49 2.11 21.34
CA VAL A 154 13.81 0.89 20.90
C VAL A 154 12.43 1.19 20.31
N ASP A 155 11.76 2.23 20.83
CA ASP A 155 10.46 2.67 20.31
C ASP A 155 10.60 3.21 18.88
N TYR A 156 11.64 4.01 18.61
CA TYR A 156 11.94 4.43 17.25
C TYR A 156 12.28 3.25 16.34
N LEU A 157 13.02 2.25 16.81
CA LEU A 157 13.30 1.05 16.02
C LEU A 157 12.02 0.28 15.65
N ALA A 158 11.06 0.15 16.56
CA ALA A 158 9.77 -0.47 16.27
C ALA A 158 8.91 0.36 15.30
N TYR A 159 8.92 1.68 15.45
CA TYR A 159 8.30 2.58 14.48
C TYR A 159 8.94 2.41 13.09
N ALA A 160 10.26 2.42 13.01
CA ALA A 160 11.03 2.25 11.79
C ALA A 160 10.73 0.91 11.12
N ALA A 161 10.64 -0.18 11.90
CA ALA A 161 10.24 -1.50 11.41
C ALA A 161 8.85 -1.47 10.77
N THR A 162 7.88 -0.86 11.46
CA THR A 162 6.50 -0.74 10.97
C THR A 162 6.43 0.07 9.68
N ARG A 163 7.17 1.20 9.60
CA ARG A 163 7.22 2.03 8.40
C ARG A 163 7.88 1.32 7.22
N ALA A 164 9.02 0.67 7.44
CA ALA A 164 9.70 -0.10 6.41
C ALA A 164 8.83 -1.23 5.87
N GLN A 165 8.13 -1.96 6.75
CA GLN A 165 7.22 -3.02 6.36
C GLN A 165 6.04 -2.48 5.55
N HIS A 166 5.45 -1.36 5.99
CA HIS A 166 4.39 -0.68 5.24
C HIS A 166 4.83 -0.30 3.82
N TRP A 167 6.04 0.23 3.66
CA TRP A 167 6.58 0.54 2.33
C TRP A 167 6.82 -0.71 1.49
N ALA A 168 7.31 -1.80 2.08
CA ALA A 168 7.50 -3.06 1.36
C ALA A 168 6.16 -3.62 0.85
N ASP A 169 5.12 -3.58 1.68
CA ASP A 169 3.78 -4.02 1.32
C ASP A 169 3.15 -3.13 0.24
N ALA A 170 3.27 -1.80 0.39
CA ALA A 170 2.77 -0.85 -0.60
C ALA A 170 3.50 -0.99 -1.96
N ALA A 171 4.82 -1.16 -1.94
CA ALA A 171 5.60 -1.36 -3.16
C ALA A 171 5.25 -2.69 -3.85
N ARG A 172 5.07 -3.78 -3.09
CA ARG A 172 4.58 -5.06 -3.62
C ARG A 172 3.19 -4.93 -4.21
N ALA A 173 2.25 -4.27 -3.54
CA ALA A 173 0.89 -4.07 -4.06
C ALA A 173 0.85 -3.28 -5.38
N VAL A 174 1.85 -2.42 -5.62
CA VAL A 174 2.00 -1.67 -6.88
C VAL A 174 2.64 -2.51 -7.98
N LEU A 175 3.71 -3.26 -7.66
CA LEU A 175 4.52 -3.98 -8.64
C LEU A 175 3.96 -5.37 -8.99
N ASP A 176 3.39 -6.04 -8.01
CA ASP A 176 2.76 -7.36 -8.10
C ASP A 176 1.39 -7.31 -7.39
N PRO A 177 0.41 -6.60 -7.98
CA PRO A 177 -0.91 -6.48 -7.37
C PRO A 177 -1.53 -7.87 -7.20
N PRO A 178 -2.09 -8.19 -6.02
CA PRO A 178 -2.67 -9.49 -5.78
C PRO A 178 -3.73 -9.80 -6.85
N PRO A 179 -3.77 -11.03 -7.38
CA PRO A 179 -4.69 -11.39 -8.45
C PRO A 179 -6.13 -11.21 -7.96
N ARG A 180 -6.87 -10.33 -8.66
CA ARG A 180 -8.29 -10.07 -8.37
C ARG A 180 -9.15 -11.06 -9.16
N TYR A 181 -9.52 -12.17 -8.54
CA TYR A 181 -10.38 -13.17 -9.14
C TYR A 181 -11.85 -12.75 -9.06
N ARG A 182 -12.31 -11.98 -10.04
CA ARG A 182 -13.70 -11.52 -10.13
C ARG A 182 -14.56 -12.54 -10.85
N LEU A 183 -15.68 -12.95 -10.26
CA LEU A 183 -16.65 -13.85 -10.84
C LEU A 183 -17.63 -13.07 -11.74
N ARG A 184 -17.11 -12.47 -12.81
CA ARG A 184 -17.89 -11.62 -13.74
C ARG A 184 -19.08 -12.38 -14.33
N GLY A 185 -20.18 -11.65 -14.53
CA GLY A 185 -21.40 -12.18 -15.15
C GLY A 185 -22.30 -12.99 -14.21
N ASN A 186 -21.94 -13.12 -12.93
CA ASN A 186 -22.72 -13.87 -11.95
C ASN A 186 -23.36 -12.92 -10.93
N ALA A 187 -24.64 -13.16 -10.64
CA ALA A 187 -25.36 -12.49 -9.57
C ALA A 187 -25.03 -13.15 -8.23
N CYS A 188 -25.01 -12.36 -7.16
CA CYS A 188 -25.01 -12.92 -5.81
C CYS A 188 -26.27 -13.77 -5.59
N PRO A 189 -26.17 -15.04 -5.12
CA PRO A 189 -27.36 -15.85 -4.88
C PRO A 189 -28.23 -15.33 -3.72
N VAL A 190 -27.66 -14.50 -2.84
CA VAL A 190 -28.37 -13.92 -1.69
C VAL A 190 -29.02 -12.58 -2.06
N CYS A 191 -28.23 -11.60 -2.50
CA CYS A 191 -28.73 -10.24 -2.76
C CYS A 191 -29.03 -9.93 -4.23
N ARG A 192 -28.76 -10.87 -5.15
CA ARG A 192 -28.97 -10.76 -6.61
C ARG A 192 -28.20 -9.66 -7.33
N GLU A 193 -27.37 -8.90 -6.63
CA GLU A 193 -26.50 -7.92 -7.27
C GLU A 193 -25.45 -8.58 -8.16
N THR A 194 -25.27 -8.05 -9.36
CA THR A 194 -24.27 -8.49 -10.33
C THR A 194 -23.04 -7.58 -10.33
N THR A 195 -23.24 -6.30 -10.00
CA THR A 195 -22.18 -5.30 -9.97
C THR A 195 -22.31 -4.36 -8.79
N VAL A 196 -21.17 -3.90 -8.28
CA VAL A 196 -21.07 -2.84 -7.27
C VAL A 196 -20.27 -1.67 -7.84
N LEU A 197 -20.54 -0.46 -7.34
CA LEU A 197 -19.69 0.71 -7.60
C LEU A 197 -18.60 0.76 -6.53
N VAL A 198 -17.35 0.76 -6.97
CA VAL A 198 -16.18 0.85 -6.08
C VAL A 198 -15.34 2.02 -6.54
N TRP A 199 -14.89 2.85 -5.60
CA TRP A 199 -13.94 3.91 -5.90
C TRP A 199 -12.60 3.29 -6.34
N SER A 200 -12.16 3.60 -7.55
CA SER A 200 -10.83 3.23 -8.05
C SER A 200 -9.87 4.37 -7.78
N THR A 201 -8.86 4.14 -6.94
CA THR A 201 -7.78 5.11 -6.73
C THR A 201 -6.92 5.31 -7.98
N GLU A 202 -6.86 4.31 -8.85
CA GLU A 202 -6.11 4.36 -10.11
C GLU A 202 -6.79 5.25 -11.16
N GLU A 203 -8.12 5.17 -11.27
CA GLU A 203 -8.90 5.96 -12.23
C GLU A 203 -9.43 7.28 -11.62
N ALA A 204 -9.29 7.44 -10.30
CA ALA A 204 -9.89 8.53 -9.53
C ALA A 204 -11.40 8.70 -9.81
N ASP A 205 -12.09 7.57 -9.99
CA ASP A 205 -13.51 7.52 -10.34
C ASP A 205 -14.20 6.26 -9.78
N TRP A 206 -15.53 6.26 -9.79
CA TRP A 206 -16.38 5.12 -9.43
C TRP A 206 -16.46 4.14 -10.60
N VAL A 207 -15.84 2.97 -10.43
CA VAL A 207 -15.84 1.92 -11.44
C VAL A 207 -16.85 0.82 -11.09
N ARG A 208 -17.52 0.28 -12.11
CA ARG A 208 -18.37 -0.90 -11.94
C ARG A 208 -17.50 -2.15 -11.82
N GLN A 209 -17.67 -2.89 -10.74
CA GLN A 209 -16.99 -4.16 -10.49
C GLN A 209 -18.00 -5.27 -10.30
N ALA A 210 -17.62 -6.52 -10.58
CA ALA A 210 -18.49 -7.66 -10.29
C ALA A 210 -18.76 -7.72 -8.78
N ALA A 211 -20.01 -8.00 -8.41
CA ALA A 211 -20.39 -8.13 -7.00
C ALA A 211 -19.73 -9.34 -6.34
N LEU A 212 -19.44 -10.39 -7.09
CA LEU A 212 -18.78 -11.61 -6.59
C LEU A 212 -17.29 -11.64 -6.94
N PHE A 213 -16.45 -11.96 -5.96
CA PHE A 213 -15.01 -12.15 -6.12
C PHE A 213 -14.49 -13.25 -5.17
N ILE A 214 -13.29 -13.76 -5.44
CA ILE A 214 -12.59 -14.70 -4.55
C ILE A 214 -11.56 -13.91 -3.73
N ASP A 215 -11.66 -14.05 -2.42
CA ASP A 215 -10.64 -13.66 -1.45
C ASP A 215 -9.57 -14.77 -1.39
N PRO A 216 -8.38 -14.57 -1.98
CA PRO A 216 -7.35 -15.60 -2.04
C PRO A 216 -6.72 -15.88 -0.68
N ASP A 217 -6.73 -14.92 0.25
CA ASP A 217 -6.09 -15.07 1.56
C ASP A 217 -6.89 -16.02 2.46
N ARG A 218 -8.22 -15.98 2.34
CA ARG A 218 -9.13 -16.83 3.11
C ARG A 218 -9.64 -18.03 2.32
N ALA A 219 -9.37 -18.08 1.03
CA ALA A 219 -9.95 -19.04 0.09
C ALA A 219 -11.49 -19.05 0.18
N GLU A 220 -12.09 -17.85 0.22
CA GLU A 220 -13.53 -17.62 0.31
C GLU A 220 -14.04 -16.92 -0.97
N ALA A 221 -15.24 -17.25 -1.42
CA ALA A 221 -15.97 -16.37 -2.34
C ALA A 221 -16.74 -15.33 -1.51
N VAL A 222 -16.72 -14.07 -1.92
CA VAL A 222 -17.31 -12.96 -1.17
C VAL A 222 -18.18 -12.10 -2.09
N CYS A 223 -19.33 -11.67 -1.59
CA CYS A 223 -20.16 -10.66 -2.24
C CYS A 223 -19.86 -9.26 -1.69
N ALA A 224 -19.37 -8.35 -2.53
CA ALA A 224 -19.08 -6.96 -2.17
C ALA A 224 -20.33 -6.10 -1.88
N ALA A 225 -21.53 -6.58 -2.21
CA ALA A 225 -22.77 -5.83 -2.01
C ALA A 225 -23.44 -6.13 -0.65
N CYS A 226 -23.35 -7.38 -0.18
CA CYS A 226 -24.04 -7.84 1.04
C CYS A 226 -23.12 -8.54 2.03
N ASP A 227 -21.81 -8.57 1.77
CA ASP A 227 -20.76 -9.19 2.58
C ASP A 227 -20.98 -10.68 2.91
N THR A 228 -21.86 -11.36 2.18
CA THR A 228 -22.00 -12.82 2.32
C THR A 228 -20.72 -13.51 1.84
N ARG A 229 -20.28 -14.51 2.60
CA ARG A 229 -19.05 -15.27 2.38
C ARG A 229 -19.36 -16.75 2.21
N TRP A 230 -18.64 -17.42 1.31
CA TRP A 230 -18.73 -18.85 1.05
C TRP A 230 -17.35 -19.48 1.17
N GLY A 231 -17.16 -20.31 2.19
CA GLY A 231 -15.95 -21.09 2.39
C GLY A 231 -15.77 -22.17 1.32
N LEU A 232 -14.55 -22.67 1.19
CA LEU A 232 -14.14 -23.61 0.13
C LEU A 232 -15.00 -24.90 0.08
N ASP A 233 -15.47 -25.34 1.24
CA ASP A 233 -16.39 -26.48 1.41
C ASP A 233 -17.74 -26.28 0.71
N THR A 234 -18.16 -25.03 0.52
CA THR A 234 -19.43 -24.67 -0.10
C THR A 234 -19.31 -24.25 -1.56
N TRP A 235 -18.10 -24.22 -2.13
CA TRP A 235 -17.88 -23.72 -3.51
C TRP A 235 -18.58 -24.56 -4.57
N THR A 236 -18.65 -25.88 -4.41
CA THR A 236 -19.41 -26.74 -5.34
C THR A 236 -20.89 -26.38 -5.33
N HIS A 237 -21.45 -26.09 -4.15
CA HIS A 237 -22.85 -25.69 -4.02
C HIS A 237 -23.09 -24.29 -4.61
N LEU A 238 -22.20 -23.34 -4.33
CA LEU A 238 -22.24 -22.01 -4.92
C LEU A 238 -22.18 -22.07 -6.45
N GLY A 239 -21.30 -22.89 -7.01
CA GLY A 239 -21.20 -23.11 -8.45
C GLY A 239 -22.49 -23.67 -9.05
N ALA A 240 -23.16 -24.59 -8.35
CA ALA A 240 -24.45 -25.12 -8.77
C ALA A 240 -25.56 -24.05 -8.77
N LEU A 241 -25.62 -23.20 -7.74
CA LEU A 241 -26.58 -22.10 -7.66
C LEU A 241 -26.37 -21.08 -8.79
N ILE A 242 -25.12 -20.70 -9.05
CA ILE A 242 -24.76 -19.79 -10.14
C ILE A 242 -25.17 -20.39 -11.50
N ALA A 243 -24.85 -21.67 -11.73
CA ALA A 243 -25.21 -22.35 -12.97
C ALA A 243 -26.73 -22.45 -13.17
N GLN A 244 -27.49 -22.63 -12.09
CA GLN A 244 -28.96 -22.63 -12.14
C GLN A 244 -29.51 -21.25 -12.51
N GLN A 245 -29.00 -20.19 -11.89
CA GLN A 245 -29.41 -18.82 -12.22
C GLN A 245 -29.15 -18.47 -13.70
N GLN A 246 -28.00 -18.88 -14.24
CA GLN A 246 -27.68 -18.65 -15.66
C GLN A 246 -28.68 -19.35 -16.60
N LYS A 247 -29.14 -20.56 -16.25
CA LYS A 247 -30.15 -21.28 -17.04
C LYS A 247 -31.50 -20.56 -17.01
N GLU A 248 -31.91 -20.02 -15.86
CA GLU A 248 -33.17 -19.30 -15.71
C GLU A 248 -33.18 -17.99 -16.50
N VAL A 249 -32.08 -17.22 -16.48
CA VAL A 249 -31.98 -15.98 -17.26
C VAL A 249 -32.06 -16.26 -18.76
N LEU A 250 -31.33 -17.26 -19.26
CA LEU A 250 -31.36 -17.63 -20.67
C LEU A 250 -32.74 -18.16 -21.13
N ALA A 251 -33.51 -18.76 -20.24
CA ALA A 251 -34.85 -19.25 -20.56
C ALA A 251 -35.86 -18.11 -20.78
N ILE A 252 -35.68 -16.97 -20.09
CA ILE A 252 -36.56 -15.80 -20.20
C ILE A 252 -36.30 -15.02 -21.49
N ASP A 253 -35.04 -14.99 -21.96
CA ASP A 253 -34.66 -14.27 -23.19
C ASP A 253 -35.08 -14.99 -24.49
N CYS A 254 -35.65 -16.20 -24.40
CA CYS A 254 -36.06 -17.01 -25.55
C CYS A 254 -37.59 -17.03 -25.80
N GLU A 255 -38.38 -16.27 -25.03
CA GLU A 255 -39.83 -16.07 -25.24
C GLU A 255 -40.13 -14.72 -25.93
#